data_AF-A0A1V2MA05-F1
#
_entry.id   AF-A0A1V2MA05-F1
#
_cell.length_a   1.000
_cell.length_b   1.000
_cell.length_c   1.000
_cell.angle_alpha   90.00
_cell.angle_beta   90.00
_cell.angle_gamma   90.00
#
_symmetry.space_group_name_H-M   'P 1'
#
loop_
_entity.id
_entity.type
_entity.pdbx_description
1 polymer ?
#
loop_
_entity_poly.entity_id
_entity_poly.type
_entity_poly.pdbx_seq_one_letter_code
_entity_poly.pdbx_strand_id
1 'polypeptide(L)'
;MKQQYMKQVKKELAVTRKQKKEIMRDLDEVFSSALEHGESEKEVIERLGLPKEFVLNFEEQSNNHKQSVIACIIAFVISIISFVLYRVIQVQQPPSGAIGHADAMTNIKIEGLSTIDLPQIILIVGIVAFSVVFFLVCKLVYKNKFK
;
A
#
# COMPACT_ATOMS: atom_id res chain seq x y z
N MET A 1 29.43 3.83 25.35
CA MET A 1 29.59 3.28 23.98
C MET A 1 28.50 3.79 23.05
N LYS A 2 27.27 3.94 23.55
CA LYS A 2 26.12 4.60 22.91
C LYS A 2 26.45 5.90 22.15
N GLN A 3 27.15 6.86 22.76
CA GLN A 3 27.43 8.14 22.11
C GLN A 3 28.28 8.03 20.84
N GLN A 4 29.25 7.10 20.81
CA GLN A 4 30.06 6.85 19.63
C GLN A 4 29.22 6.23 18.51
N TYR A 5 28.34 5.28 18.86
CA TYR A 5 27.39 4.68 17.93
C TYR A 5 26.46 5.73 17.32
N MET A 6 25.80 6.56 18.15
CA MET A 6 24.92 7.63 17.68
C MET A 6 25.64 8.65 16.79
N LYS A 7 26.89 8.98 17.10
CA LYS A 7 27.71 9.89 16.27
C LYS A 7 28.00 9.28 14.89
N GLN A 8 28.27 7.98 14.82
CA GLN A 8 28.49 7.26 13.56
C GLN A 8 27.19 7.17 12.76
N VAL A 9 26.08 6.76 13.37
CA VAL A 9 24.76 6.73 12.70
C VAL A 9 24.42 8.11 12.16
N LYS A 10 24.59 9.20 12.94
CA LYS A 10 24.36 10.57 12.47
C LYS A 10 25.23 10.97 11.29
N LYS A 11 26.44 10.44 11.15
CA LYS A 11 27.35 10.74 10.04
C LYS A 11 26.92 10.00 8.77
N GLU A 12 26.56 8.74 8.89
CA GLU A 12 26.16 7.87 7.78
C GLU A 12 24.74 8.20 7.27
N LEU A 13 23.85 8.72 8.13
CA LEU A 13 22.46 9.03 7.78
C LEU A 13 22.38 10.19 6.75
N ALA A 14 22.04 9.88 5.49
CA ALA A 14 21.93 10.85 4.39
C ALA A 14 20.51 11.42 4.22
N VAL A 15 19.82 11.72 5.32
CA VAL A 15 18.42 12.20 5.33
C VAL A 15 18.30 13.69 5.71
N THR A 16 17.11 14.27 5.51
CA THR A 16 16.82 15.66 5.88
C THR A 16 17.05 15.92 7.38
N ARG A 17 17.40 17.16 7.76
CA ARG A 17 17.67 17.53 9.17
C ARG A 17 16.54 17.15 10.13
N LYS A 18 15.28 17.24 9.71
CA LYS A 18 14.10 16.86 10.50
C LYS A 18 14.07 15.36 10.80
N GLN A 19 14.20 14.52 9.76
CA GLN A 19 14.22 13.06 9.89
C GLN A 19 15.43 12.58 10.69
N LYS A 20 16.60 13.21 10.49
CA LYS A 20 17.79 12.92 11.29
C LYS A 20 17.57 13.18 12.79
N LYS A 21 16.83 14.23 13.15
CA LYS A 21 16.49 14.52 14.57
C LYS A 21 15.53 13.47 15.14
N GLU A 22 14.54 13.07 14.36
CA GLU A 22 13.54 12.06 14.74
C GLU A 22 14.19 10.69 14.94
N ILE A 23 14.99 10.21 13.98
CA ILE A 23 15.71 8.93 14.06
C ILE A 23 16.67 8.91 15.25
N MET A 24 17.35 10.02 15.55
CA MET A 24 18.22 10.11 16.72
C MET A 24 17.46 10.11 18.05
N ARG A 25 16.23 10.67 18.08
CA ARG A 25 15.37 10.62 19.26
C ARG A 25 14.87 9.20 19.51
N ASP A 26 14.33 8.56 18.47
CA ASP A 26 13.85 7.19 18.55
C ASP A 26 14.97 6.22 18.95
N LEU A 27 16.18 6.41 18.41
CA LEU A 27 17.35 5.62 18.78
C LEU A 27 17.75 5.84 20.25
N ASP A 28 17.71 7.09 20.72
CA ASP A 28 17.99 7.41 22.12
C ASP A 28 16.96 6.78 23.08
N GLU A 29 15.69 6.78 22.70
CA GLU A 29 14.58 6.13 23.39
C GLU A 29 14.78 4.61 23.48
N VAL A 30 15.19 3.96 22.39
CA VAL A 30 15.51 2.52 22.39
C VAL A 30 16.63 2.20 23.38
N PHE A 31 17.70 3.02 23.41
CA PHE A 31 18.77 2.82 24.38
C PHE A 31 18.34 3.08 25.83
N SER A 32 17.47 4.07 26.05
CA SER A 32 16.97 4.41 27.40
C SER A 32 15.99 3.34 27.91
N SER A 33 15.09 2.85 27.06
CA SER A 33 14.18 1.75 27.38
C SER A 33 14.93 0.45 27.66
N ALA A 34 15.97 0.15 26.87
CA ALA A 34 16.83 -1.01 27.12
C ALA A 34 17.54 -0.92 28.48
N LEU A 35 18.05 0.27 28.83
CA LEU A 35 18.67 0.51 30.13
C LEU A 35 17.66 0.31 31.28
N GLU A 36 16.42 0.77 31.12
CA GLU A 36 15.33 0.56 32.11
C GLU A 36 14.97 -0.92 32.29
N HIS A 37 15.14 -1.73 31.24
CA HIS A 37 14.97 -3.18 31.29
C HIS A 37 16.22 -3.94 31.75
N GLY A 38 17.31 -3.24 32.08
CA GLY A 38 18.57 -3.85 32.50
C GLY A 38 19.41 -4.43 31.35
N GLU A 39 19.06 -4.17 30.09
CA GLU A 39 19.89 -4.49 28.93
C GLU A 39 21.09 -3.54 28.87
N SER A 40 22.27 -4.08 28.54
CA SER A 40 23.49 -3.29 28.39
C SER A 40 23.53 -2.57 27.03
N GLU A 41 24.22 -1.42 26.96
CA GLU A 41 24.40 -0.70 25.69
C GLU A 41 25.00 -1.58 24.57
N LYS A 42 25.78 -2.61 24.94
CA LYS A 42 26.42 -3.53 23.98
C LYS A 42 25.41 -4.48 23.35
N GLU A 43 24.51 -5.06 24.14
CA GLU A 43 23.45 -5.96 23.64
C GLU A 43 22.50 -5.21 22.71
N VAL A 44 22.20 -3.94 23.03
CA VAL A 44 21.41 -3.09 22.15
C VAL A 44 22.13 -2.83 20.83
N ILE A 45 23.44 -2.54 20.86
CA ILE A 45 24.24 -2.36 19.64
C ILE A 45 24.33 -3.65 18.81
N GLU A 46 24.45 -4.80 19.46
CA GLU A 46 24.47 -6.11 18.79
C GLU A 46 23.12 -6.40 18.09
N ARG A 47 22.00 -6.07 18.74
CA ARG A 47 20.65 -6.18 18.16
C ARG A 47 20.43 -5.18 17.01
N LEU A 48 20.96 -3.96 17.14
CA LEU A 48 20.84 -2.91 16.13
C LEU A 48 21.79 -3.10 14.94
N GLY A 49 22.84 -3.90 15.11
CA GLY A 49 23.86 -4.15 14.09
C GLY A 49 24.78 -2.95 13.84
N LEU A 50 25.54 -3.04 12.75
CA LEU A 50 26.50 -1.99 12.39
C LEU A 50 25.77 -0.67 12.10
N PRO A 51 26.33 0.49 12.48
CA PRO A 51 25.72 1.80 12.19
C PRO A 51 25.36 2.00 10.73
N LYS A 52 26.17 1.46 9.80
CA LYS A 52 25.93 1.51 8.36
C LYS A 52 24.73 0.66 7.94
N GLU A 53 24.62 -0.57 8.46
CA GLU A 53 23.50 -1.47 8.18
C GLU A 53 22.20 -0.91 8.75
N PHE A 54 22.26 -0.32 9.95
CA PHE A 54 21.13 0.41 10.52
C PHE A 54 20.65 1.51 9.56
N VAL A 55 21.56 2.37 9.07
CA VAL A 55 21.17 3.43 8.11
C VAL A 55 20.60 2.86 6.80
N LEU A 56 21.22 1.82 6.22
CA LEU A 56 20.76 1.17 4.99
C LEU A 56 19.33 0.62 5.14
N ASN A 57 19.04 -0.03 6.26
CA ASN A 57 17.70 -0.55 6.55
C ASN A 57 16.66 0.58 6.65
N PHE A 58 17.03 1.75 7.18
CA PHE A 58 16.14 2.92 7.20
C PHE A 58 15.89 3.49 5.80
N GLU A 59 16.90 3.51 4.93
CA GLU A 59 16.77 3.99 3.55
C GLU A 59 15.92 3.03 2.69
N GLU A 60 16.13 1.72 2.80
CA GLU A 60 15.29 0.70 2.16
C GLU A 60 13.84 0.76 2.65
N GLN A 61 13.63 0.84 3.96
CA GLN A 61 12.30 0.91 4.54
C GLN A 61 11.53 2.17 4.09
N SER A 62 12.22 3.30 3.97
CA SER A 62 11.65 4.56 3.46
C SER A 62 11.24 4.46 1.99
N ASN A 63 12.04 3.79 1.16
CA ASN A 63 11.73 3.61 -0.26
C ASN A 63 10.54 2.66 -0.47
N ASN A 64 10.50 1.56 0.28
CA ASN A 64 9.42 0.56 0.22
C ASN A 64 8.06 1.14 0.61
N HIS A 65 8.01 2.05 1.59
CA HIS A 65 6.75 2.71 1.97
C HIS A 65 6.22 3.61 0.86
N LYS A 66 7.11 4.34 0.15
CA LYS A 66 6.71 5.21 -0.97
C LYS A 66 6.20 4.40 -2.17
N GLN A 67 6.88 3.31 -2.50
CA GLN A 67 6.45 2.41 -3.58
C GLN A 67 5.08 1.78 -3.31
N SER A 68 4.83 1.37 -2.05
CA SER A 68 3.53 0.81 -1.67
C SER A 68 2.38 1.81 -1.77
N VAL A 69 2.61 3.09 -1.43
CA VAL A 69 1.60 4.15 -1.57
C VAL A 69 1.29 4.45 -3.03
N ILE A 70 2.32 4.52 -3.90
CA ILE A 70 2.11 4.75 -5.35
C ILE A 70 1.33 3.60 -5.97
N ALA A 71 1.66 2.35 -5.63
CA ALA A 71 0.91 1.18 -6.10
C ALA A 71 -0.56 1.22 -5.64
N CYS A 72 -0.83 1.66 -4.41
CA CYS A 72 -2.20 1.85 -3.92
C CYS A 72 -2.96 2.93 -4.72
N ILE A 73 -2.32 4.05 -5.02
CA ILE A 73 -2.93 5.13 -5.82
C ILE A 73 -3.27 4.64 -7.23
N ILE A 74 -2.35 3.93 -7.88
CA ILE A 74 -2.58 3.37 -9.23
C ILE A 74 -3.75 2.38 -9.21
N ALA A 75 -3.80 1.48 -8.23
CA ALA A 75 -4.90 0.53 -8.09
C ALA A 75 -6.25 1.23 -7.85
N PHE A 76 -6.25 2.32 -7.09
CA PHE A 76 -7.46 3.10 -6.83
C PHE A 76 -8.00 3.78 -8.10
N VAL A 77 -7.12 4.33 -8.93
CA VAL A 77 -7.50 4.93 -10.22
C VAL A 77 -8.12 3.90 -11.16
N ILE A 78 -7.55 2.68 -11.24
CA ILE A 78 -8.08 1.59 -12.06
C ILE A 78 -9.48 1.17 -11.58
N SER A 79 -9.71 1.13 -10.26
CA SER A 79 -11.01 0.81 -9.68
C SER A 79 -12.10 1.84 -10.05
N ILE A 80 -11.78 3.14 -9.97
CA ILE A 80 -12.72 4.21 -10.36
C ILE A 80 -13.10 4.09 -11.84
N ILE A 81 -12.11 3.91 -12.72
CA ILE A 81 -12.34 3.79 -14.17
C ILE A 81 -13.26 2.60 -14.47
N SER A 82 -13.02 1.45 -13.81
CA SER A 82 -13.83 0.25 -14.00
C SER A 82 -15.28 0.44 -13.51
N PHE A 83 -15.48 1.14 -12.39
CA PHE A 83 -16.81 1.45 -11.87
C PHE A 83 -17.60 2.40 -12.78
N VAL A 84 -16.93 3.42 -13.35
CA VAL A 84 -17.55 4.36 -14.30
C VAL A 84 -17.96 3.63 -15.57
N LEU A 85 -17.10 2.78 -16.14
CA LEU A 85 -17.43 1.99 -17.33
C LEU A 85 -18.64 1.08 -17.11
N TYR A 86 -18.72 0.43 -15.95
CA TYR A 86 -19.86 -0.41 -15.58
C TYR A 86 -21.18 0.38 -15.53
N ARG A 87 -21.17 1.59 -14.96
CA ARG A 87 -22.35 2.47 -14.90
C ARG A 87 -22.78 2.94 -16.29
N VAL A 88 -21.82 3.29 -17.15
CA VAL A 88 -22.11 3.70 -18.53
C VAL A 88 -22.80 2.56 -19.31
N ILE A 89 -22.31 1.32 -19.18
CA ILE A 89 -22.91 0.16 -19.85
C ILE A 89 -24.32 -0.12 -19.32
N GLN A 90 -24.56 0.00 -18.01
CA GLN A 90 -25.91 -0.19 -17.45
C GLN A 90 -26.91 0.87 -17.93
N VAL A 91 -26.50 2.13 -18.01
CA VAL A 91 -27.38 3.23 -18.45
C VAL A 91 -27.76 3.09 -19.93
N GLN A 92 -26.93 2.44 -20.74
CA GLN A 92 -27.24 2.15 -22.15
C GLN A 92 -28.09 0.89 -22.35
N GLN A 93 -28.38 0.10 -21.30
CA GLN A 93 -29.31 -1.00 -21.47
C GLN A 93 -30.76 -0.48 -21.45
N PRO A 94 -31.54 -0.68 -22.53
CA PRO A 94 -32.91 -0.21 -22.58
C PRO A 94 -33.76 -0.95 -21.54
N PRO A 95 -34.77 -0.28 -20.94
CA PRO A 95 -35.66 -0.90 -19.99
C PRO A 95 -36.40 -2.09 -20.62
N SER A 96 -36.53 -3.18 -19.86
CA SER A 96 -37.21 -4.39 -20.29
C SER A 96 -38.65 -4.07 -20.72
N GLY A 97 -38.93 -4.24 -22.02
CA GLY A 97 -40.23 -3.95 -22.63
C GLY A 97 -40.30 -2.72 -23.54
N ALA A 98 -39.18 -2.03 -23.82
CA ALA A 98 -39.17 -0.91 -24.74
C ALA A 98 -39.33 -1.35 -26.21
N ILE A 99 -40.55 -1.33 -26.74
CA ILE A 99 -40.83 -1.46 -28.18
C ILE A 99 -40.63 -0.08 -28.82
N GLY A 100 -39.49 0.12 -29.48
CA GLY A 100 -39.23 1.37 -30.21
C GLY A 100 -37.78 1.86 -30.26
N HIS A 101 -36.78 0.99 -30.14
CA HIS A 101 -35.41 1.36 -30.48
C HIS A 101 -35.12 1.00 -31.93
N ALA A 102 -34.89 2.01 -32.78
CA ALA A 102 -34.29 1.82 -34.09
C ALA A 102 -32.78 1.64 -33.91
N ASP A 103 -32.37 0.44 -33.52
CA ASP A 103 -30.97 0.06 -33.49
C ASP A 103 -30.56 -0.31 -34.92
N ALA A 104 -30.20 0.70 -35.72
CA ALA A 104 -29.77 0.53 -37.09
C ALA A 104 -28.31 0.07 -37.14
N MET A 105 -28.04 -1.17 -36.74
CA MET A 105 -26.99 -1.99 -37.34
C MET A 105 -27.19 -3.45 -36.90
N THR A 106 -27.26 -4.36 -37.87
CA THR A 106 -27.49 -5.78 -37.70
C THR A 106 -26.44 -6.45 -36.79
N ASN A 107 -26.68 -6.44 -35.49
CA ASN A 107 -25.93 -7.24 -34.53
C ASN A 107 -26.83 -8.38 -34.07
N ILE A 108 -26.73 -9.51 -34.78
CA ILE A 108 -27.41 -10.74 -34.41
C ILE A 108 -26.77 -11.22 -33.11
N LYS A 109 -27.42 -10.95 -31.99
CA LYS A 109 -27.09 -11.55 -30.71
C LYS A 109 -27.52 -13.01 -30.76
N ILE A 110 -26.59 -13.89 -31.13
CA ILE A 110 -26.79 -15.34 -30.97
C ILE A 110 -26.77 -15.58 -29.47
N GLU A 111 -27.90 -16.00 -28.89
CA GLU A 111 -28.01 -16.57 -27.56
C GLU A 111 -27.28 -17.93 -27.53
N GLY A 112 -25.97 -17.90 -27.80
CA GLY A 112 -25.11 -19.05 -27.67
C GLY A 112 -24.80 -19.20 -26.20
N LEU A 113 -25.57 -20.06 -25.53
CA LEU A 113 -25.29 -20.77 -24.27
C LEU A 113 -23.95 -20.38 -23.58
N SER A 114 -23.85 -19.15 -23.12
CA SER A 114 -22.70 -18.62 -22.40
C SER A 114 -23.25 -18.28 -21.03
N THR A 115 -23.35 -19.29 -20.18
CA THR A 115 -23.94 -19.26 -18.83
C THR A 115 -23.20 -18.33 -17.86
N ILE A 116 -22.39 -17.40 -18.35
CA ILE A 116 -21.62 -16.44 -17.59
C ILE A 116 -21.74 -15.09 -18.29
N ASP A 117 -22.61 -14.25 -17.75
CA ASP A 117 -22.79 -12.89 -18.25
C ASP A 117 -21.49 -12.11 -18.08
N LEU A 118 -20.92 -11.64 -19.18
CA LEU A 118 -19.73 -10.77 -19.20
C LEU A 118 -19.78 -9.62 -18.17
N PRO A 119 -20.92 -8.92 -17.95
CA PRO A 119 -21.00 -7.91 -16.89
C PRO A 119 -20.88 -8.47 -15.47
N GLN A 120 -21.26 -9.72 -15.20
CA GLN A 120 -21.04 -10.35 -13.90
C GLN A 120 -19.56 -10.70 -13.67
N ILE A 121 -18.84 -11.13 -14.70
CA ILE A 121 -17.40 -11.38 -14.61
C ILE A 121 -16.66 -10.09 -14.25
N ILE A 122 -16.98 -8.99 -14.94
CA ILE A 122 -16.38 -7.67 -14.68
C ILE A 122 -16.64 -7.22 -13.24
N LEU A 123 -17.86 -7.43 -12.73
CA LEU A 123 -18.23 -7.10 -11.36
C LEU A 123 -17.44 -7.94 -10.34
N ILE A 124 -17.33 -9.25 -10.56
CA ILE A 124 -16.56 -10.16 -9.68
C ILE A 124 -15.08 -9.76 -9.65
N VAL A 125 -14.49 -9.46 -10.81
CA VAL A 125 -13.10 -8.97 -10.90
C VAL A 125 -12.92 -7.67 -10.13
N GLY A 126 -13.89 -6.74 -10.21
CA GLY A 126 -13.90 -5.51 -9.44
C GLY A 126 -13.93 -5.73 -7.92
N ILE A 127 -14.74 -6.68 -7.44
CA ILE A 127 -14.82 -7.04 -6.01
C ILE A 127 -13.53 -7.69 -5.52
N VAL A 128 -12.92 -8.58 -6.31
CA VAL A 128 -11.64 -9.22 -5.98
C VAL A 128 -10.54 -8.16 -5.88
N ALA A 129 -10.46 -7.25 -6.85
CA ALA A 129 -9.49 -6.15 -6.83
C ALA A 129 -9.69 -5.22 -5.62
N PHE A 130 -10.94 -4.88 -5.29
CA PHE A 130 -11.27 -4.08 -4.10
C PHE A 130 -10.85 -4.79 -2.81
N SER A 131 -11.05 -6.10 -2.72
CA SER A 131 -10.68 -6.88 -1.53
C SER A 131 -9.17 -6.91 -1.32
N VAL A 132 -8.38 -7.00 -2.39
CA VAL A 132 -6.91 -6.92 -2.32
C VAL A 132 -6.45 -5.54 -1.86
N VAL A 133 -7.06 -4.46 -2.37
CA VAL A 133 -6.76 -3.08 -1.94
C VAL A 133 -7.13 -2.89 -0.48
N PHE A 134 -8.32 -3.34 -0.06
CA PHE A 134 -8.76 -3.29 1.33
C PHE A 134 -7.80 -4.04 2.25
N PHE A 135 -7.34 -5.24 1.85
CA PHE A 135 -6.35 -6.00 2.59
C PHE A 135 -5.00 -5.26 2.71
N LEU A 136 -4.52 -4.63 1.63
CA LEU A 136 -3.28 -3.85 1.63
C LEU A 136 -3.39 -2.62 2.54
N VAL A 137 -4.53 -1.91 2.52
CA VAL A 137 -4.81 -0.78 3.41
C VAL A 137 -4.89 -1.24 4.87
N CYS A 138 -5.60 -2.34 5.15
CA CYS A 138 -5.63 -2.94 6.49
C CYS A 138 -4.21 -3.32 6.95
N LYS A 139 -3.40 -3.96 6.11
CA LYS A 139 -2.01 -4.29 6.44
C LYS A 139 -1.17 -3.04 6.73
N LEU A 140 -1.35 -1.97 5.96
CA LEU A 140 -0.67 -0.68 6.19
C LEU A 140 -1.07 -0.07 7.53
N VAL A 141 -2.37 -0.04 7.85
CA VAL A 141 -2.91 0.52 9.10
C VAL A 141 -2.53 -0.33 10.31
N TYR A 142 -2.61 -1.66 10.22
CA TYR A 142 -2.19 -2.56 11.29
C TYR A 142 -0.69 -2.46 11.56
N LYS A 143 0.14 -2.33 10.51
CA LYS A 143 1.58 -2.12 10.68
C LYS A 143 1.90 -0.77 11.34
N ASN A 144 1.02 0.23 11.20
CA ASN A 144 1.15 1.53 11.84
C ASN A 144 0.60 1.58 13.28
N LYS A 145 -0.12 0.55 13.74
CA LYS A 145 -0.64 0.43 15.12
C LYS A 145 0.26 -0.38 16.07
N PHE A 146 1.30 -1.04 15.54
CA PHE A 146 2.27 -1.83 16.32
C PHE A 146 3.64 -1.13 16.43
N LYS A 147 3.69 0.18 16.23
CA LYS A 147 4.84 1.04 16.52
C LYS A 147 4.40 2.10 17.53
#